data_AF-A0A954H2M1-F1
#
_entry.id   AF-A0A954H2M1-F1
#
_cell.length_a   1.000
_cell.length_b   1.000
_cell.length_c   1.000
_cell.angle_alpha   90.00
_cell.angle_beta   90.00
_cell.angle_gamma   90.00
#
_symmetry.space_group_name_H-M   'P 1'
#
loop_
_entity.id
_entity.type
_entity.pdbx_description
1 polymer ?
#
loop_
_entity_poly.entity_id
_entity_poly.type
_entity_poly.pdbx_seq_one_letter_code
_entity_poly.pdbx_strand_id
1 'polypeptide(L)'
;MQIYHWHRRVVFAAALLFGTIVSQAAVHAFGSNVDISNYANATDARLAGEEFETRRQWVEAITLYEESLKRWEDDADLKYALRRTRIHFGIDRRYTDRSFDANLLSKGRAEALDLFENILDHVQFDYVDTISITRF
;
A
#
# COMPACT_ATOMS: atom_id res chain seq x y z
N MET A 1 18.87 -71.07 -30.94
CA MET A 1 18.30 -70.04 -30.06
C MET A 1 19.38 -68.99 -29.87
N GLN A 2 19.35 -67.95 -30.71
CA GLN A 2 20.46 -67.01 -30.94
C GLN A 2 20.47 -65.84 -29.96
N ILE A 3 21.65 -65.28 -29.78
CA ILE A 3 22.16 -64.50 -28.66
C ILE A 3 22.20 -62.99 -29.02
N TYR A 4 22.24 -62.13 -27.98
CA TYR A 4 22.71 -60.72 -27.93
C TYR A 4 21.71 -59.64 -28.42
N HIS A 5 21.66 -58.38 -27.93
CA HIS A 5 22.68 -57.49 -27.35
C HIS A 5 22.15 -56.48 -26.28
N TRP A 6 23.11 -56.03 -25.47
CA TRP A 6 23.19 -54.83 -24.62
C TRP A 6 22.66 -53.47 -25.19
N HIS A 7 22.16 -52.64 -24.25
CA HIS A 7 22.49 -51.20 -24.03
C HIS A 7 21.78 -50.00 -24.71
N ARG A 8 21.44 -49.02 -23.83
CA ARG A 8 21.45 -47.52 -23.93
C ARG A 8 20.14 -46.70 -24.11
N ARG A 9 19.79 -45.99 -23.02
CA ARG A 9 19.52 -44.53 -22.83
C ARG A 9 18.64 -43.76 -23.83
N VAL A 10 17.57 -43.11 -23.34
CA VAL A 10 17.15 -41.74 -23.74
C VAL A 10 16.53 -40.97 -22.57
N VAL A 11 16.97 -39.72 -22.41
CA VAL A 11 16.55 -38.67 -21.48
C VAL A 11 15.27 -38.01 -21.98
N PHE A 12 14.30 -37.74 -21.11
CA PHE A 12 13.31 -36.68 -21.36
C PHE A 12 13.25 -35.73 -20.16
N ALA A 13 13.81 -34.55 -20.38
CA ALA A 13 13.55 -33.35 -19.61
C ALA A 13 12.15 -32.83 -19.97
N ALA A 14 11.32 -32.55 -18.98
CA ALA A 14 10.10 -31.79 -19.16
C ALA A 14 10.15 -30.60 -18.21
N ALA A 15 10.39 -29.42 -18.79
CA ALA A 15 10.38 -28.14 -18.14
C ALA A 15 9.00 -27.85 -17.53
N LEU A 16 8.95 -27.71 -16.20
CA LEU A 16 7.80 -27.12 -15.53
C LEU A 16 7.88 -25.60 -15.71
N LEU A 17 7.16 -25.13 -16.73
CA LEU A 17 6.82 -23.72 -16.92
C LEU A 17 5.97 -23.26 -15.73
N PHE A 18 6.62 -22.63 -14.75
CA PHE A 18 5.93 -21.81 -13.76
C PHE A 18 5.37 -20.57 -14.46
N GLY A 19 4.11 -20.68 -14.88
CA GLY A 19 3.32 -19.54 -15.33
C GLY A 19 3.11 -18.58 -14.16
N THR A 20 3.95 -17.56 -14.07
CA THR A 20 3.59 -16.35 -13.33
C THR A 20 2.76 -15.48 -14.27
N ILE A 21 1.44 -15.67 -14.22
CA ILE A 21 0.51 -14.67 -14.72
C ILE A 21 0.63 -13.50 -13.73
N VAL A 22 1.59 -12.62 -13.98
CA VAL A 22 1.54 -11.27 -13.43
C VAL A 22 0.35 -10.61 -14.13
N SER A 23 -0.76 -10.50 -13.41
CA SER A 23 -1.95 -9.82 -13.90
C SER A 23 -1.59 -8.36 -14.19
N GLN A 24 -1.38 -8.01 -15.46
CA GLN A 24 -1.02 -6.68 -15.94
C GLN A 24 -2.08 -5.60 -15.63
N ALA A 25 -3.26 -5.99 -15.11
CA ALA A 25 -4.33 -5.07 -14.76
C ALA A 25 -3.95 -4.08 -13.65
N ALA A 26 -3.05 -4.44 -12.73
CA ALA A 26 -2.63 -3.54 -11.65
C ALA A 26 -1.67 -2.42 -12.12
N VAL A 27 -1.07 -2.55 -13.30
CA VAL A 27 -0.08 -1.59 -13.82
C VAL A 27 -0.74 -0.49 -14.67
N HIS A 28 -2.01 -0.67 -15.07
CA HIS A 28 -2.70 0.22 -16.02
C HIS A 28 -3.43 1.43 -15.42
N ALA A 29 -3.44 1.61 -14.10
CA ALA A 29 -4.14 2.73 -13.45
C ALA A 29 -3.22 3.91 -13.06
N PHE A 30 -1.99 3.98 -13.57
CA PHE A 30 -1.11 5.13 -13.35
C PHE A 30 -1.52 6.28 -14.28
N GLY A 31 -2.61 6.96 -13.91
CA GLY A 31 -3.14 8.10 -14.65
C GLY A 31 -4.64 8.01 -14.89
N SER A 32 -5.44 7.86 -13.83
CA SER A 32 -6.82 8.34 -13.92
C SER A 32 -6.75 9.85 -14.14
N ASN A 33 -7.19 10.30 -15.32
CA ASN A 33 -7.30 11.73 -15.59
C ASN A 33 -8.51 12.25 -14.79
N VAL A 34 -8.26 12.68 -13.56
CA VAL A 34 -9.31 13.19 -12.68
C VAL A 34 -9.69 14.59 -13.16
N ASP A 35 -10.89 14.71 -13.72
CA ASP A 35 -11.42 15.98 -14.17
C ASP A 35 -12.09 16.74 -13.00
N ILE A 36 -11.36 17.71 -12.46
CA ILE A 36 -11.78 18.58 -11.35
C ILE A 36 -12.95 19.50 -11.72
N SER A 37 -13.23 19.70 -13.01
CA SER A 37 -14.36 20.55 -13.43
C SER A 37 -15.72 19.97 -13.04
N ASN A 38 -15.78 18.67 -12.72
CA ASN A 38 -17.00 18.00 -12.25
C ASN A 38 -17.39 18.32 -10.80
N TYR A 39 -16.52 18.97 -10.02
CA TYR A 39 -16.78 19.31 -8.62
C TYR A 39 -17.00 20.82 -8.48
N ALA A 40 -18.13 21.21 -7.88
CA ALA A 40 -18.48 22.62 -7.77
C ALA A 40 -17.65 23.34 -6.69
N ASN A 41 -17.26 22.62 -5.63
CA ASN A 41 -16.50 23.15 -4.51
C ASN A 41 -15.58 22.07 -3.88
N ALA A 42 -14.72 22.50 -2.94
CA ALA A 42 -13.78 21.62 -2.24
C ALA A 42 -14.46 20.50 -1.45
N THR A 43 -15.62 20.77 -0.85
CA THR A 43 -16.41 19.77 -0.11
C THR A 43 -16.89 18.64 -1.02
N ASP A 44 -17.39 18.95 -2.21
CA ASP A 44 -17.85 17.95 -3.17
C ASP A 44 -16.70 17.04 -3.62
N ALA A 45 -15.53 17.63 -3.90
CA ALA A 45 -14.33 16.88 -4.25
C ALA A 45 -13.84 16.01 -3.09
N ARG A 46 -13.90 16.53 -1.86
CA ARG A 46 -13.54 15.76 -0.65
C ARG A 46 -14.46 14.54 -0.47
N LEU A 47 -15.77 14.72 -0.57
CA LEU A 47 -16.73 13.63 -0.43
C LEU A 47 -16.53 12.56 -1.51
N ALA A 48 -16.24 12.97 -2.75
CA ALA A 48 -15.92 12.01 -3.82
C ALA A 48 -14.60 11.26 -3.57
N GLY A 49 -13.60 11.91 -2.97
CA GLY A 49 -12.38 11.25 -2.51
C GLY A 49 -12.63 10.23 -1.39
N GLU A 50 -13.50 10.56 -0.45
CA GLU A 50 -13.91 9.66 0.63
C GLU A 50 -14.60 8.40 0.08
N GLU A 51 -15.36 8.51 -1.01
CA GLU A 51 -15.92 7.36 -1.73
C GLU A 51 -14.85 6.46 -2.36
N PHE A 52 -13.71 7.01 -2.81
CA PHE A 52 -12.58 6.19 -3.23
C PHE A 52 -11.87 5.54 -2.03
N GLU A 53 -11.75 6.24 -0.91
CA GLU A 53 -11.18 5.70 0.34
C GLU A 53 -12.00 4.52 0.87
N THR A 54 -13.33 4.60 0.87
CA THR A 54 -14.19 3.49 1.33
C THR A 54 -13.99 2.22 0.50
N ARG A 55 -13.68 2.38 -0.79
CA ARG A 55 -13.37 1.30 -1.73
C ARG A 55 -11.90 0.89 -1.75
N ARG A 56 -11.06 1.46 -0.86
CA ARG A 56 -9.59 1.27 -0.82
C ARG A 56 -8.86 1.65 -2.12
N GLN A 57 -9.48 2.51 -2.92
CA GLN A 57 -8.92 3.06 -4.16
C GLN A 57 -8.02 4.25 -3.81
N TRP A 58 -6.93 3.95 -3.10
CA TRP A 58 -6.11 4.98 -2.47
C TRP A 58 -5.42 5.89 -3.48
N VAL A 59 -4.98 5.33 -4.62
CA VAL A 59 -4.29 6.09 -5.67
C VAL A 59 -5.25 7.10 -6.30
N GLU A 60 -6.46 6.66 -6.63
CA GLU A 60 -7.51 7.51 -7.19
C GLU A 60 -7.91 8.63 -6.23
N ALA A 61 -8.07 8.32 -4.94
CA ALA A 61 -8.32 9.33 -3.90
C ALA A 61 -7.18 10.36 -3.81
N ILE A 62 -5.92 9.90 -3.77
CA ILE A 62 -4.74 10.77 -3.71
C ILE A 62 -4.69 11.70 -4.93
N THR A 63 -4.85 11.14 -6.14
CA THR A 63 -4.84 11.93 -7.37
C THR A 63 -5.96 12.97 -7.37
N LEU A 64 -7.18 12.60 -6.96
CA LEU A 64 -8.29 13.55 -6.85
C LEU A 64 -7.97 14.68 -5.88
N TYR A 65 -7.41 14.41 -4.71
CA TYR A 65 -7.06 15.46 -3.76
C TYR A 65 -5.91 16.35 -4.25
N GLU A 66 -4.88 15.77 -4.86
CA GLU A 66 -3.76 16.54 -5.44
C GLU A 66 -4.24 17.49 -6.53
N GLU A 67 -5.08 17.01 -7.44
CA GLU A 67 -5.67 17.83 -8.49
C GLU A 67 -6.66 18.88 -7.92
N SER A 68 -7.45 18.52 -6.90
CA SER A 68 -8.37 19.46 -6.24
C SER A 68 -7.64 20.61 -5.54
N LEU A 69 -6.51 20.31 -4.89
CA LEU A 69 -5.68 21.31 -4.20
C LEU A 69 -4.98 22.28 -5.16
N LYS A 70 -4.90 21.97 -6.47
CA LYS A 70 -4.48 22.98 -7.47
C LYS A 70 -5.52 24.09 -7.65
N ARG A 71 -6.79 23.83 -7.34
CA ARG A 71 -7.90 24.78 -7.47
C ARG A 71 -8.29 25.42 -6.14
N TRP A 72 -8.31 24.64 -5.07
CA TRP A 72 -8.68 25.10 -3.72
C TRP A 72 -7.49 24.93 -2.78
N GLU A 73 -6.43 25.69 -3.05
CA GLU A 73 -5.12 25.52 -2.41
C GLU A 73 -5.15 25.70 -0.89
N ASP A 74 -6.02 26.56 -0.36
CA ASP A 74 -6.09 26.88 1.06
C ASP A 74 -7.07 26.02 1.87
N ASP A 75 -7.75 25.06 1.21
CA ASP A 75 -8.73 24.22 1.90
C ASP A 75 -8.07 23.24 2.88
N ALA A 76 -8.32 23.45 4.18
CA ALA A 76 -7.71 22.67 5.24
C ALA A 76 -8.19 21.21 5.27
N ASP A 77 -9.45 20.98 4.90
CA ASP A 77 -10.05 19.64 4.92
C ASP A 77 -9.51 18.77 3.79
N LEU A 78 -9.30 19.31 2.59
CA LEU A 78 -8.62 18.63 1.49
C LEU A 78 -7.15 18.31 1.81
N LYS A 79 -6.43 19.25 2.44
CA LYS A 79 -5.05 18.99 2.91
C LYS A 79 -5.02 17.86 3.92
N TYR A 80 -5.95 17.87 4.88
CA TYR A 80 -6.07 16.81 5.87
C TYR A 80 -6.42 15.46 5.23
N ALA A 81 -7.40 15.44 4.32
CA ALA A 81 -7.80 14.24 3.59
C ALA A 81 -6.62 13.65 2.80
N LEU A 82 -5.87 14.45 2.05
CA LEU A 82 -4.69 14.00 1.32
C LEU A 82 -3.62 13.39 2.25
N ARG A 83 -3.33 14.04 3.38
CA ARG A 83 -2.37 13.53 4.37
C ARG A 83 -2.83 12.19 4.92
N ARG A 84 -4.08 12.09 5.37
CA ARG A 84 -4.68 10.85 5.90
C ARG A 84 -4.61 9.71 4.87
N THR A 85 -4.98 9.99 3.63
CA THR A 85 -5.08 8.97 2.57
C THR A 85 -3.72 8.45 2.13
N ARG A 86 -2.68 9.30 2.10
CA ARG A 86 -1.30 8.85 1.89
C ARG A 86 -0.80 7.92 3.00
N ILE A 87 -1.21 8.14 4.24
CA ILE A 87 -0.90 7.23 5.36
C ILE A 87 -1.60 5.88 5.14
N HIS A 88 -2.90 5.87 4.82
CA HIS A 88 -3.62 4.63 4.53
C HIS A 88 -3.03 3.85 3.36
N PHE A 89 -2.67 4.54 2.26
CA PHE A 89 -1.97 3.93 1.14
C PHE A 89 -0.65 3.28 1.56
N GLY A 90 0.15 3.98 2.38
CA GLY A 90 1.41 3.46 2.90
C GLY A 90 1.21 2.21 3.76
N ILE A 91 0.17 2.17 4.60
CA ILE A 91 -0.19 1.02 5.43
C ILE A 91 -0.60 -0.17 4.56
N ASP A 92 -1.52 0.04 3.60
CA ASP A 92 -2.03 -1.01 2.73
C ASP A 92 -0.91 -1.66 1.89
N ARG A 93 0.01 -0.83 1.36
CA ARG A 93 1.20 -1.31 0.65
C ARG A 93 2.13 -2.13 1.55
N ARG A 94 2.30 -1.73 2.82
CA ARG A 94 3.17 -2.42 3.77
C ARG A 94 2.65 -3.81 4.13
N TYR A 95 1.34 -3.97 4.35
CA TYR A 95 0.74 -5.28 4.60
C TYR A 95 0.61 -6.16 3.36
N THR A 96 0.77 -5.58 2.17
CA THR A 96 0.88 -6.36 0.92
C THR A 96 2.33 -6.84 0.66
N ASP A 97 3.31 -6.22 1.32
CA ASP A 97 4.71 -6.59 1.22
C ASP A 97 5.02 -7.83 2.08
N ARG A 98 5.19 -8.98 1.44
CA ARG A 98 5.50 -10.25 2.12
C ARG A 98 6.75 -10.21 2.98
N SER A 99 7.71 -9.33 2.69
CA SER A 99 8.92 -9.19 3.51
C SER A 99 8.60 -8.56 4.87
N PHE A 100 7.61 -7.68 4.93
CA PHE A 100 7.15 -7.06 6.17
C PHE A 100 6.52 -8.13 7.07
N ASP A 101 5.59 -8.92 6.55
CA ASP A 101 4.96 -10.01 7.30
C ASP A 101 5.99 -11.05 7.73
N ALA A 102 6.89 -11.45 6.83
CA ALA A 102 7.94 -12.41 7.16
C ALA A 102 8.86 -11.88 8.28
N ASN A 103 9.22 -10.59 8.26
CA ASN A 103 10.02 -9.99 9.33
C ASN A 103 9.25 -9.90 10.64
N LEU A 104 7.99 -9.48 10.61
CA LEU A 104 7.18 -9.25 11.81
C LEU A 104 6.79 -10.56 12.48
N LEU A 105 6.31 -11.53 11.70
CA LEU A 105 5.78 -12.81 12.21
C LEU A 105 6.87 -13.82 12.60
N SER A 106 8.12 -13.61 12.17
CA SER A 106 9.25 -14.47 12.56
C SER A 106 9.94 -14.03 13.86
N LYS A 107 9.55 -12.88 14.43
CA LYS A 107 10.14 -12.38 15.68
C LYS A 107 9.87 -13.31 16.85
N GLY A 108 10.88 -13.51 17.68
CA GLY A 108 10.71 -14.12 18.99
C GLY A 108 9.91 -13.24 19.93
N ARG A 109 9.39 -13.82 21.02
CA ARG A 109 8.55 -13.11 22.00
C ARG A 109 9.20 -11.82 22.54
N ALA A 110 10.49 -11.86 22.86
CA ALA A 110 11.20 -10.70 23.39
C ALA A 110 11.28 -9.56 22.36
N GLU A 111 11.74 -9.84 21.14
CA GLU A 111 11.82 -8.85 20.06
C GLU A 111 10.45 -8.26 19.68
N ALA A 112 9.39 -9.07 19.75
CA ALA A 112 8.04 -8.60 19.50
C ALA A 112 7.54 -7.66 20.62
N LEU A 113 7.91 -7.92 21.88
CA LEU A 113 7.56 -7.06 23.01
C LEU A 113 8.32 -5.72 22.93
N ASP A 114 9.63 -5.75 22.65
CA ASP A 114 10.44 -4.54 22.48
C ASP A 114 9.88 -3.65 21.35
N LEU A 115 9.48 -4.27 20.23
CA LEU A 115 8.84 -3.56 19.12
C LEU A 115 7.50 -2.95 19.54
N PHE A 116 6.69 -3.68 20.30
CA PHE A 116 5.41 -3.19 20.78
C PHE A 116 5.58 -1.99 21.73
N GLU A 117 6.50 -2.08 22.69
CA GLU A 117 6.80 -0.99 23.61
C GLU A 117 7.27 0.26 22.85
N ASN A 118 8.16 0.09 21.86
CA ASN A 118 8.61 1.21 21.03
C ASN A 118 7.47 1.89 20.26
N ILE A 119 6.56 1.12 19.67
CA ILE A 119 5.39 1.65 18.96
C ILE A 119 4.46 2.36 19.93
N LEU A 120 4.22 1.77 21.11
CA LEU A 120 3.36 2.34 22.14
C LEU A 120 3.87 3.70 22.61
N ASP A 121 5.18 3.83 22.83
CA ASP A 121 5.82 5.09 23.22
C ASP A 121 5.63 6.18 22.16
N HIS A 122 5.80 5.84 20.87
CA HIS A 122 5.57 6.79 19.78
C HIS A 122 4.11 7.21 19.69
N VAL A 123 3.17 6.27 19.85
CA VAL A 123 1.73 6.61 19.83
C VAL A 123 1.39 7.54 20.98
N GLN A 124 1.93 7.30 22.18
CA GLN A 124 1.70 8.17 23.33
C GLN A 124 2.26 9.57 23.08
N PHE A 125 3.52 9.66 22.65
CA PHE A 125 4.20 10.93 22.45
C PHE A 125 3.58 11.77 21.33
N ASP A 126 3.25 11.16 20.19
CA ASP A 126 2.80 11.89 19.00
C ASP A 126 1.30 12.19 18.99
N TYR A 127 0.48 11.35 19.66
CA TYR A 127 -0.99 11.40 19.52
C TYR A 127 -1.76 11.57 20.82
N VAL A 128 -1.16 11.30 21.98
CA VAL A 128 -1.86 11.34 23.28
C VAL A 128 -1.39 12.52 24.13
N ASP A 129 -0.08 12.75 24.21
CA ASP A 129 0.47 13.83 25.01
C ASP A 129 0.48 15.15 24.24
N THR A 130 -0.18 16.17 24.76
CA THR A 130 -0.01 17.54 24.25
C THR A 130 1.39 18.03 24.63
N ILE A 131 2.28 18.16 23.65
CA ILE A 131 3.59 18.78 23.86
C ILE A 131 3.37 20.28 24.17
N SER A 132 3.42 20.64 25.46
CA SER A 132 3.46 22.04 25.89
C SER A 132 4.87 22.60 25.62
N ILE A 133 4.95 23.61 24.76
CA ILE A 133 6.16 24.38 24.45
C ILE A 133 6.68 25.24 25.63
N THR A 134 6.11 25.12 26.82
CA THR A 134 6.61 25.76 28.04
C THR A 134 7.14 24.71 29.01
N ARG A 135 8.23 24.04 28.63
CA ARG A 135 9.06 23.26 29.56
C ARG A 135 10.46 23.88 29.59
N PHE A 136 10.55 24.91 30.45
CA PHE A 136 11.70 25.72 30.91
C PHE A 136 12.72 26.17 29.86
#